data_AF-A0A7T8KJ48-F1
#
_entry.id   AF-A0A7T8KJ48-F1
#
_cell.length_a   1.000
_cell.length_b   1.000
_cell.length_c   1.000
_cell.angle_alpha   90.00
_cell.angle_beta   90.00
_cell.angle_gamma   90.00
#
_symmetry.space_group_name_H-M   'P 1'
#
loop_
_entity.id
_entity.type
_entity.pdbx_description
1 polymer ?
#
loop_
_entity_poly.entity_id
_entity_poly.type
_entity_poly.pdbx_seq_one_letter_code
_entity_poly.pdbx_strand_id
1 'polypeptide(L)' 'IVAPRRTLYVKIFCGDGSTKSVMINEGMSMAYILRILVEKNHVQPDPSWGIVEQIPELYLE' A
#
# COMPACT_ATOMS: atom_id res chain seq x y z
N ILE A 1 -16.77 7.08 22.94
CA ILE A 1 -15.93 5.87 22.76
C ILE A 1 -15.85 5.63 21.26
N VAL A 2 -14.66 5.69 20.65
CA VAL A 2 -14.49 5.39 19.22
C VAL A 2 -14.49 3.86 19.07
N ALA A 3 -15.32 3.33 18.16
CA ALA A 3 -15.35 1.90 17.90
C ALA A 3 -14.00 1.40 17.35
N PRO A 4 -13.56 0.17 17.67
CA PRO A 4 -12.34 -0.39 17.13
C PRO A 4 -12.40 -0.48 15.60
N ARG A 5 -11.37 0.04 14.93
CA ARG A 5 -11.25 -0.01 13.46
C ARG A 5 -10.86 -1.41 13.00
N ARG A 6 -11.39 -1.83 11.85
CA ARG A 6 -11.06 -3.14 11.29
C ARG A 6 -9.72 -3.04 10.59
N THR A 7 -8.81 -3.92 10.96
CA THR A 7 -7.50 -3.98 10.30
C THR A 7 -7.47 -5.07 9.24
N LEU A 8 -6.80 -4.78 8.14
CA LEU A 8 -6.50 -5.72 7.08
C LEU A 8 -4.99 -5.87 6.96
N TYR A 9 -4.52 -7.10 6.80
CA TYR A 9 -3.14 -7.39 6.45
C TYR A 9 -3.04 -7.54 4.94
N VAL A 10 -2.30 -6.64 4.28
CA VAL A 10 -2.13 -6.65 2.83
C VAL A 10 -0.67 -6.91 2.46
N LYS A 11 -0.48 -7.70 1.41
CA LYS A 11 0.81 -7.94 0.78
C LYS A 11 0.90 -7.06 -0.47
N ILE A 12 1.98 -6.29 -0.57
CA ILE A 12 2.23 -5.36 -1.66
C ILE A 12 3.44 -5.87 -2.44
N PHE A 13 3.30 -5.88 -3.77
CA PHE A 13 4.33 -6.28 -4.71
C PHE A 13 5.02 -5.03 -5.25
N CYS A 14 6.34 -4.97 -5.15
CA CYS A 14 7.13 -3.82 -5.58
C CYS A 14 7.70 -4.06 -6.99
N GLY A 15 8.02 -2.97 -7.71
CA GLY A 15 8.55 -3.05 -9.08
C GLY A 15 9.92 -3.74 -9.20
N ASP A 16 10.64 -3.88 -8.09
CA ASP A 16 11.90 -4.63 -7.99
C ASP A 16 11.70 -6.15 -7.77
N GLY A 17 10.45 -6.63 -7.78
CA GLY A 17 10.08 -8.01 -7.50
C GLY A 17 10.05 -8.36 -6.00
N SER A 18 10.40 -7.43 -5.11
CA SER A 18 10.27 -7.63 -3.68
C SER A 18 8.82 -7.52 -3.23
N THR A 19 8.54 -7.97 -2.01
CA THR A 19 7.21 -7.83 -1.41
C THR A 19 7.30 -7.22 -0.03
N LYS A 20 6.31 -6.41 0.35
CA LYS A 20 6.19 -5.81 1.67
C LYS A 20 4.78 -6.05 2.20
N SER A 21 4.69 -6.48 3.45
CA SER A 21 3.40 -6.58 4.11
C SER A 21 3.14 -5.38 5.01
N VAL A 22 1.92 -4.86 4.98
CA VAL A 22 1.49 -3.73 5.81
C VAL A 22 0.12 -4.02 6.42
N MET A 23 -0.09 -3.54 7.64
CA MET A 23 -1.39 -3.57 8.30
C MET A 23 -2.07 -2.22 8.05
N ILE A 24 -3.27 -2.25 7.48
CA ILE A 24 -4.03 -1.05 7.12
C ILE A 24 -5.40 -1.05 7.81
N ASN A 25 -6.05 0.09 7.88
CA ASN A 25 -7.45 0.23 8.28
C ASN A 25 -8.17 1.28 7.42
N GLU A 26 -9.49 1.35 7.56
CA GLU A 26 -10.39 2.16 6.74
C GLU A 26 -10.17 3.68 6.82
N GLY A 27 -9.41 4.18 7.80
CA GLY A 27 -9.08 5.60 7.88
C GLY A 27 -7.64 5.93 7.53
N MET A 28 -6.90 4.99 6.93
CA MET A 28 -5.60 5.28 6.32
C MET A 28 -5.79 5.73 4.87
N SER A 29 -5.19 6.86 4.49
CA SER A 29 -5.19 7.33 3.10
C SER A 29 -4.14 6.60 2.27
N MET A 30 -4.30 6.58 0.95
CA MET A 30 -3.29 6.03 0.03
C MET A 30 -1.94 6.75 0.18
N ALA A 31 -1.95 8.07 0.40
CA ALA A 31 -0.73 8.84 0.65
C ALA A 31 0.01 8.37 1.93
N TYR A 32 -0.73 8.05 3.00
CA TYR A 32 -0.15 7.53 4.22
C TYR A 32 0.45 6.13 4.02
N ILE A 33 -0.25 5.25 3.30
CA ILE A 33 0.24 3.90 2.99
C ILE A 33 1.48 3.98 2.09
N LEU A 34 1.48 4.86 1.08
CA LEU A 34 2.62 5.08 0.20
C LEU A 34 3.85 5.55 1.00
N ARG A 35 3.66 6.46 1.97
CA ARG A 35 4.74 6.89 2.86
C ARG A 35 5.32 5.72 3.67
N ILE A 36 4.48 4.85 4.23
CA ILE A 36 4.94 3.63 4.92
C ILE A 36 5.79 2.78 3.97
N LEU A 37 5.36 2.61 2.72
CA LEU A 37 6.11 1.82 1.74
C LEU A 37 7.46 2.45 1.37
N VAL A 38 7.52 3.78 1.23
CA VAL A 38 8.76 4.52 1.00
C VAL A 38 9.76 4.22 2.11
N GLU A 39 9.32 4.36 3.37
CA GLU A 39 10.15 4.12 4.55
C GLU A 39 10.59 2.64 4.64
N LYS A 40 9.68 1.69 4.39
CA LYS A 40 9.97 0.24 4.44
C LYS A 40 10.88 -0.27 3.32
N ASN A 41 10.94 0.43 2.20
CA ASN A 41 11.81 0.06 1.08
C ASN A 41 13.14 0.83 1.10
N HIS A 42 13.38 1.73 2.07
CA HIS A 42 14.61 2.52 2.20
C HIS A 42 14.94 3.35 0.95
N VAL A 43 13.92 3.91 0.34
CA VAL A 43 14.00 4.68 -0.90
C VAL A 43 13.53 6.12 -0.66
N GLN A 44 13.94 7.06 -1.52
CA GLN A 44 13.56 8.47 -1.37
C GLN A 44 12.15 8.73 -1.91
N PRO A 45 11.32 9.57 -1.26
CA PRO A 45 10.00 9.90 -1.79
C PRO A 45 10.08 10.45 -3.22
N ASP A 46 9.25 9.92 -4.12
CA ASP A 46 9.13 10.38 -5.49
C ASP A 46 7.65 10.59 -5.83
N PRO A 47 7.26 11.74 -6.41
CA PRO A 47 5.87 12.00 -6.81
C PRO A 47 5.34 11.04 -7.89
N SER A 48 6.21 10.31 -8.60
CA SER A 48 5.82 9.32 -9.59
C SER A 48 5.36 8.00 -8.96
N TRP A 49 5.53 7.81 -7.65
CA TRP A 49 5.15 6.56 -7.01
C TRP A 49 3.65 6.52 -6.72
N GLY A 50 3.08 5.35 -6.94
CA GLY A 50 1.67 5.07 -6.70
C GLY A 50 1.48 3.64 -6.24
N ILE A 51 0.27 3.37 -5.74
CA ILE A 51 -0.23 2.03 -5.52
C ILE A 51 -1.17 1.74 -6.68
N VAL A 52 -0.95 0.62 -7.36
CA VAL A 52 -1.75 0.18 -8.48
C VAL A 52 -2.45 -1.11 -8.07
N GLU A 53 -3.77 -1.17 -8.25
CA GLU A 53 -4.52 -2.42 -8.16
C GLU A 53 -4.42 -3.12 -9.52
N GLN A 54 -4.36 -4.44 -9.55
CA GLN A 54 -4.41 -5.18 -10.80
C GLN A 54 -5.65 -6.05 -10.75
N ILE A 55 -6.47 -6.02 -11.79
CA ILE A 55 -7.67 -6.85 -11.93
C ILE A 55 -7.50 -7.72 -13.20
N PRO A 56 -6.71 -8.81 -13.12
CA PRO A 56 -6.29 -9.58 -14.30
C PRO A 56 -7.46 -10.18 -15.07
N GLU A 57 -8.54 -10.56 -14.38
CA GLU A 57 -9.74 -11.15 -14.98
C GLU A 57 -10.45 -10.18 -15.93
N LEU A 58 -10.23 -8.88 -15.75
CA LEU A 58 -10.82 -7.81 -16.55
C LEU A 58 -9.81 -7.10 -17.45
N TYR A 59 -8.52 -7.48 -17.39
CA TYR A 59 -7.42 -6.78 -18.06
C TYR A 59 -7.35 -5.28 -17.70
N LEU A 60 -7.57 -4.94 -16.41
CA LEU A 60 -7.55 -3.57 -15.89
C LEU A 60 -6.50 -3.37 -14.79
N GLU A 61 -6.16 -2.11 -14.58
CA GLU A 61 -5.37 -1.57 -13.47
C GLU A 61 -6.00 -0.31 -12.85
#